data_AF-A0A8H4U4V7-F1
#
_entry.id   AF-A0A8H4U4V7-F1
#
_cell.length_a   1.000
_cell.length_b   1.000
_cell.length_c   1.000
_cell.angle_alpha   90.00
_cell.angle_beta   90.00
_cell.angle_gamma   90.00
#
_symmetry.space_group_name_H-M   'P 1'
#
loop_
_entity.id
_entity.type
_entity.pdbx_description
1 polymer ?
#
loop_
_entity_poly.entity_id
_entity_poly.type
_entity_poly.pdbx_seq_one_letter_code
_entity_poly.pdbx_strand_id
1 'polypeptide(L)'
;MTAQVSSDNGVPEAVVRSWEDEFELLKPLVIRVETDFSRFLILIAQLEVQAYYFVSPPSQRPNFTLNALRVYNTSHNLINAALTLESTCQLLTHCTHWIYRALVDAACILLSTLHSNAAPSHLSSTDVDNIALQVLTLLKSCSVRDNDLPIRGSVILETFWSVRHMLPKWDIPIGAWPDRIGAATSYWCLTRFKDALQEAKKSTDGAQRGIEAFQTNLPVNNTNNTSNNVNADTDVNTGQDQKLDSSLDPLQGIDWSMIIDDFGWIGEGPVFLGPA
;
A
#
# COMPACT_ATOMS: atom_id res chain seq x y z
N MET A 1 -8.79 -3.85 -25.45
CA MET A 1 -8.28 -4.13 -24.09
C MET A 1 -8.66 -5.53 -23.63
N THR A 2 -9.93 -5.85 -23.34
CA THR A 2 -10.36 -7.19 -22.84
C THR A 2 -9.98 -8.37 -23.74
N ALA A 3 -10.01 -8.20 -25.06
CA ALA A 3 -9.65 -9.24 -26.02
C ALA A 3 -8.15 -9.59 -26.03
N GLN A 4 -7.26 -8.65 -25.69
CA GLN A 4 -5.81 -8.90 -25.61
C GLN A 4 -5.42 -9.52 -24.28
N VAL A 5 -6.04 -9.04 -23.19
CA VAL A 5 -5.86 -9.60 -21.84
C VAL A 5 -6.23 -11.09 -21.80
N SER A 6 -7.26 -11.49 -22.54
CA SER A 6 -7.73 -12.88 -22.62
C SER A 6 -6.91 -13.77 -23.56
N SER A 7 -6.22 -13.22 -24.58
CA SER A 7 -5.40 -14.01 -25.50
C SER A 7 -3.98 -14.28 -24.97
N ASP A 8 -3.39 -13.30 -24.28
CA ASP A 8 -1.96 -13.32 -23.94
C ASP A 8 -1.69 -13.47 -22.43
N ASN A 9 -2.75 -13.70 -21.64
CA ASN A 9 -2.73 -13.71 -20.17
C ASN A 9 -2.15 -12.40 -19.60
N GLY A 10 -2.40 -11.27 -20.28
CA GLY A 10 -1.80 -9.97 -20.01
C GLY A 10 -1.85 -9.03 -21.22
N VAL A 11 -1.19 -7.87 -21.11
CA VAL A 11 -0.98 -6.91 -22.22
C VAL A 11 0.53 -6.67 -22.43
N PRO A 12 1.12 -7.09 -23.57
CA PRO A 12 2.55 -6.93 -23.79
C PRO A 12 3.02 -5.47 -23.61
N GLU A 13 4.22 -5.27 -23.06
CA GLU A 13 4.76 -3.92 -22.77
C GLU A 13 4.74 -2.99 -24.00
N ALA A 14 5.03 -3.52 -25.18
CA ALA A 14 5.02 -2.76 -26.44
C ALA A 14 3.61 -2.24 -26.81
N VAL A 15 2.57 -2.98 -26.46
CA VAL A 15 1.17 -2.57 -26.70
C VAL A 15 0.80 -1.43 -25.75
N VAL A 16 1.14 -1.55 -24.47
CA VAL A 16 0.91 -0.48 -23.50
C VAL A 16 1.64 0.80 -23.92
N ARG A 17 2.88 0.69 -24.39
CA ARG A 17 3.64 1.84 -24.92
C ARG A 17 2.96 2.47 -26.14
N SER A 18 2.45 1.68 -27.08
CA SER A 18 1.68 2.19 -28.22
C SER A 18 0.45 2.99 -27.77
N TRP A 19 -0.26 2.53 -26.74
CA TRP A 19 -1.39 3.26 -26.18
C TRP A 19 -0.99 4.57 -25.50
N GLU A 20 0.16 4.60 -24.81
CA GLU A 20 0.69 5.85 -24.27
C GLU A 20 1.00 6.85 -25.39
N ASP A 21 1.69 6.40 -26.45
CA ASP A 21 2.06 7.25 -27.59
C ASP A 21 0.81 7.79 -28.31
N GLU A 22 -0.19 6.94 -28.55
CA GLU A 22 -1.49 7.35 -29.11
C GLU A 22 -2.21 8.34 -28.19
N PHE A 23 -2.19 8.12 -26.87
CA PHE A 23 -2.81 9.03 -25.91
C PHE A 23 -2.14 10.42 -25.92
N GLU A 24 -0.82 10.49 -25.96
CA GLU A 24 -0.09 11.78 -26.08
C GLU A 24 -0.50 12.55 -27.35
N LEU A 25 -0.73 11.85 -28.47
CA LEU A 25 -1.22 12.47 -29.71
C LEU A 25 -2.66 13.00 -29.58
N LEU A 26 -3.49 12.36 -28.75
CA LEU A 26 -4.89 12.75 -28.54
C LEU A 26 -5.06 13.91 -27.54
N LYS A 27 -4.15 14.08 -26.58
CA LYS A 27 -4.23 15.15 -25.55
C LYS A 27 -4.59 16.55 -26.11
N PRO A 28 -3.90 17.08 -27.13
CA PRO A 28 -4.21 18.42 -27.66
C PRO A 28 -5.57 18.50 -28.39
N LEU A 29 -6.13 17.37 -28.82
CA LEU A 29 -7.42 17.30 -29.53
C LEU A 29 -8.60 17.25 -28.55
N VAL A 30 -8.40 16.58 -27.40
CA VAL A 30 -9.43 16.42 -26.37
C VAL A 30 -9.51 17.65 -25.46
N ILE A 31 -8.40 18.35 -25.25
CA ILE A 31 -8.32 19.47 -24.31
C ILE A 31 -8.18 20.77 -25.08
N ARG A 32 -9.31 21.46 -25.22
CA ARG A 32 -9.38 22.78 -25.85
C ARG A 32 -8.89 23.90 -24.93
N VAL A 33 -9.00 23.71 -23.62
CA VAL A 33 -8.60 24.69 -22.59
C VAL A 33 -7.88 23.95 -21.47
N GLU A 34 -6.64 24.35 -21.21
CA GLU A 34 -5.85 23.81 -20.11
C GLU A 34 -6.31 24.43 -18.78
N THR A 35 -6.91 23.60 -17.94
CA THR A 35 -7.28 23.90 -16.56
C THR A 35 -6.69 22.85 -15.61
N ASP A 36 -6.58 23.16 -14.32
CA ASP A 36 -6.13 22.19 -13.31
C ASP A 36 -6.99 20.92 -13.29
N PHE A 37 -8.31 21.07 -13.49
CA PHE A 37 -9.20 19.92 -13.60
C PHE A 37 -8.95 19.12 -14.87
N SER A 38 -8.73 19.76 -16.02
CA SER A 38 -8.39 19.03 -17.26
C SER A 38 -7.07 18.27 -17.12
N ARG A 39 -6.05 18.87 -16.48
CA ARG A 39 -4.76 18.23 -16.19
C ARG A 39 -4.92 17.02 -15.28
N PHE A 40 -5.78 17.15 -14.26
CA PHE A 40 -6.16 16.03 -13.40
C PHE A 40 -6.82 14.89 -14.18
N LEU A 41 -7.75 15.18 -15.09
CA LEU A 41 -8.39 14.17 -15.94
C LEU A 41 -7.39 13.47 -16.88
N ILE A 42 -6.43 14.21 -17.45
CA ILE A 42 -5.34 13.62 -18.25
C ILE A 42 -4.55 12.62 -17.42
N LEU A 43 -4.18 13.00 -16.19
CA LEU A 43 -3.38 12.15 -15.31
C LEU A 43 -4.13 10.86 -14.95
N ILE A 44 -5.45 10.92 -14.72
CA ILE A 44 -6.26 9.70 -14.54
C ILE A 44 -6.21 8.83 -15.79
N ALA A 45 -6.48 9.39 -16.97
CA ALA A 45 -6.48 8.61 -18.21
C ALA A 45 -5.10 8.00 -18.51
N GLN A 46 -4.02 8.75 -18.24
CA GLN A 46 -2.65 8.26 -18.37
C GLN A 46 -2.36 7.12 -17.39
N LEU A 47 -2.80 7.24 -16.14
CA LEU A 47 -2.63 6.19 -15.15
C LEU A 47 -3.40 4.91 -15.53
N GLU A 48 -4.62 5.02 -16.05
CA GLU A 48 -5.42 3.88 -16.51
C GLU A 48 -4.71 3.09 -17.62
N VAL A 49 -4.04 3.77 -18.56
CA VAL A 49 -3.20 3.11 -19.59
C VAL A 49 -1.97 2.47 -18.95
N GLN A 50 -1.27 3.20 -18.09
CA GLN A 50 -0.01 2.76 -17.48
C GLN A 50 -0.19 1.62 -16.48
N ALA A 51 -1.36 1.50 -15.84
CA ALA A 51 -1.67 0.40 -14.92
C ALA A 51 -1.53 -0.98 -15.59
N TYR A 52 -1.68 -1.07 -16.92
CA TYR A 52 -1.49 -2.32 -17.66
C TYR A 52 -0.05 -2.85 -17.65
N TYR A 53 0.96 -2.02 -17.35
CA TYR A 53 2.32 -2.53 -17.11
C TYR A 53 2.38 -3.53 -15.95
N PHE A 54 1.43 -3.47 -15.01
CA PHE A 54 1.35 -4.35 -13.85
C PHE A 54 0.55 -5.61 -14.10
N VAL A 55 -0.24 -5.70 -15.17
CA VAL A 55 -1.14 -6.84 -15.44
C VAL A 55 -0.39 -8.02 -16.07
N SER A 56 0.71 -7.75 -16.77
CA SER A 56 1.39 -8.76 -17.59
C SER A 56 2.37 -9.64 -16.83
N PRO A 57 2.57 -10.90 -17.26
CA PRO A 57 3.59 -11.76 -16.69
C PRO A 57 5.01 -11.16 -16.81
N PRO A 58 5.95 -11.48 -15.88
CA PRO A 58 7.32 -10.98 -15.94
C PRO A 58 8.03 -11.15 -17.30
N SER A 59 7.75 -12.25 -18.01
CA SER A 59 8.32 -12.53 -19.33
C SER A 59 7.94 -11.53 -20.43
N GLN A 60 6.85 -10.77 -20.25
CA GLN A 60 6.32 -9.83 -21.25
C GLN A 60 6.62 -8.35 -20.92
N ARG A 61 7.42 -8.10 -19.87
CA ARG A 61 7.73 -6.73 -19.38
C ARG A 61 9.20 -6.57 -19.00
N PRO A 62 10.12 -6.67 -19.98
CA PRO A 62 11.56 -6.59 -19.75
C PRO A 62 12.01 -5.27 -19.10
N ASN A 63 11.30 -4.15 -19.32
CA ASN A 63 11.65 -2.85 -18.74
C ASN A 63 10.75 -2.46 -17.56
N PHE A 64 10.22 -3.45 -16.82
CA PHE A 64 9.22 -3.18 -15.79
C PHE A 64 9.67 -2.15 -14.76
N THR A 65 10.91 -2.21 -14.26
CA THR A 65 11.41 -1.23 -13.26
C THR A 65 11.31 0.21 -13.77
N LEU A 66 11.70 0.44 -15.03
CA LEU A 66 11.60 1.76 -15.67
C LEU A 66 10.13 2.19 -15.81
N ASN A 67 9.27 1.29 -16.27
CA ASN A 67 7.86 1.60 -16.45
C ASN A 67 7.16 1.83 -15.10
N ALA A 68 7.48 1.06 -14.05
CA ALA A 68 6.98 1.26 -12.69
C ALA A 68 7.37 2.64 -12.14
N LEU A 69 8.59 3.11 -12.40
CA LEU A 69 9.01 4.47 -12.05
C LEU A 69 8.23 5.55 -12.83
N ARG A 70 7.91 5.31 -14.11
CA ARG A 70 7.06 6.22 -14.89
C ARG A 70 5.65 6.27 -14.32
N VAL A 71 5.05 5.11 -14.00
CA VAL A 71 3.72 5.04 -13.38
C VAL A 71 3.73 5.69 -12.00
N TYR A 72 4.77 5.48 -11.20
CA TYR A 72 4.97 6.15 -9.91
C TYR A 72 4.91 7.68 -10.04
N ASN A 73 5.61 8.25 -11.03
CA ASN A 73 5.59 9.69 -11.25
C ASN A 73 4.18 10.19 -11.65
N THR A 74 3.48 9.45 -12.52
CA THR A 74 2.08 9.76 -12.87
C THR A 74 1.17 9.71 -11.64
N SER A 75 1.26 8.65 -10.83
CA SER A 75 0.50 8.50 -9.60
C SER A 75 0.77 9.64 -8.62
N HIS A 76 2.04 9.98 -8.42
CA HIS A 76 2.43 11.08 -7.53
C HIS A 76 1.88 12.42 -8.00
N ASN A 77 1.99 12.72 -9.30
CA ASN A 77 1.44 13.93 -9.90
C ASN A 77 -0.10 13.96 -9.79
N LEU A 78 -0.76 12.83 -9.97
CA LEU A 78 -2.21 12.71 -9.85
C LEU A 78 -2.68 13.01 -8.42
N ILE A 79 -2.03 12.44 -7.41
CA ILE A 79 -2.35 12.68 -6.00
C ILE A 79 -2.15 14.16 -5.63
N ASN A 80 -1.04 14.76 -6.06
CA ASN A 80 -0.78 16.18 -5.82
C ASN A 80 -1.82 17.08 -6.50
N ALA A 81 -2.22 16.77 -7.74
CA ALA A 81 -3.27 17.49 -8.45
C ALA A 81 -4.63 17.35 -7.73
N ALA A 82 -4.95 16.14 -7.25
CA ALA A 82 -6.16 15.85 -6.51
C ALA A 82 -6.24 16.64 -5.18
N LEU A 83 -5.16 16.65 -4.41
CA LEU A 83 -5.08 17.41 -3.15
C LEU A 83 -5.16 18.93 -3.38
N THR A 84 -4.56 19.42 -4.47
CA THR A 84 -4.70 20.83 -4.88
C THR A 84 -6.16 21.15 -5.20
N LEU A 85 -6.83 20.31 -6.00
CA LEU A 85 -8.25 20.46 -6.32
C LEU A 85 -9.14 20.32 -5.08
N GLU A 86 -8.78 19.46 -4.12
CA GLU A 86 -9.48 19.40 -2.83
C GLU A 86 -9.41 20.74 -2.09
N SER A 87 -8.21 21.30 -1.95
CA SER A 87 -8.02 22.58 -1.25
C SER A 87 -8.71 23.77 -1.92
N THR A 88 -8.95 23.70 -3.24
CA THR A 88 -9.49 24.83 -4.01
C THR A 88 -10.98 24.71 -4.25
N CYS A 89 -11.51 23.49 -4.46
CA CYS A 89 -12.90 23.26 -4.83
C CYS A 89 -13.55 22.03 -4.20
N GLN A 90 -12.93 21.40 -3.19
CA GLN A 90 -13.48 20.25 -2.46
C GLN A 90 -13.80 19.05 -3.38
N LEU A 91 -12.96 18.84 -4.40
CA LEU A 91 -13.16 17.79 -5.40
C LEU A 91 -13.36 16.40 -4.78
N LEU A 92 -12.56 16.01 -3.80
CA LEU A 92 -12.55 14.69 -3.16
C LEU A 92 -13.79 14.50 -2.30
N THR A 93 -14.20 15.54 -1.58
CA THR A 93 -15.44 15.56 -0.80
C THR A 93 -16.67 15.22 -1.67
N HIS A 94 -16.63 15.57 -2.96
CA HIS A 94 -17.72 15.32 -3.90
C HIS A 94 -17.37 14.35 -5.02
N CYS A 95 -16.26 13.61 -4.89
CA CYS A 95 -15.78 12.80 -6.00
C CYS A 95 -16.71 11.62 -6.27
N THR A 96 -17.01 11.42 -7.55
CA THR A 96 -17.74 10.24 -8.00
C THR A 96 -16.85 9.00 -7.88
N HIS A 97 -17.48 7.83 -7.76
CA HIS A 97 -16.78 6.55 -7.57
C HIS A 97 -15.63 6.28 -8.57
N TRP A 98 -15.77 6.68 -9.83
CA TRP A 98 -14.71 6.46 -10.83
C TRP A 98 -13.43 7.25 -10.54
N ILE A 99 -13.56 8.48 -10.00
CA ILE A 99 -12.42 9.29 -9.55
C ILE A 99 -11.77 8.63 -8.34
N TYR A 100 -12.58 8.27 -7.34
CA TYR A 100 -12.10 7.59 -6.15
C TYR A 100 -11.32 6.32 -6.51
N ARG A 101 -11.84 5.49 -7.42
CA ARG A 101 -11.16 4.28 -7.91
C ARG A 101 -9.78 4.60 -8.49
N ALA A 102 -9.69 5.59 -9.39
CA ALA A 102 -8.41 5.98 -9.99
C ALA A 102 -7.40 6.48 -8.93
N LEU A 103 -7.88 7.16 -7.89
CA LEU A 103 -7.04 7.60 -6.77
C LEU A 103 -6.58 6.43 -5.90
N VAL A 104 -7.40 5.40 -5.70
CA VAL A 104 -7.00 4.15 -5.03
C VAL A 104 -5.94 3.41 -5.84
N ASP A 105 -6.08 3.34 -7.18
CA ASP A 105 -5.04 2.75 -8.05
C ASP A 105 -3.73 3.53 -7.92
N ALA A 106 -3.80 4.86 -7.95
CA ALA A 106 -2.63 5.72 -7.79
C ALA A 106 -1.95 5.47 -6.44
N ALA A 107 -2.71 5.49 -5.35
CA ALA A 107 -2.26 5.24 -3.99
C ALA A 107 -1.58 3.87 -3.85
N CYS A 108 -2.23 2.83 -4.35
CA CYS A 108 -1.74 1.46 -4.30
C CYS A 108 -0.42 1.30 -5.09
N ILE A 109 -0.35 1.84 -6.30
CA ILE A 109 0.87 1.80 -7.13
C ILE A 109 2.00 2.56 -6.46
N LEU A 110 1.71 3.73 -5.90
CA LEU A 110 2.69 4.58 -5.26
C LEU A 110 3.33 3.89 -4.04
N LEU A 111 2.51 3.42 -3.10
CA LEU A 111 3.00 2.73 -1.89
C LEU A 111 3.67 1.40 -2.22
N SER A 112 3.12 0.64 -3.18
CA SER A 112 3.75 -0.58 -3.71
C SER A 112 5.14 -0.30 -4.26
N THR A 113 5.29 0.76 -5.06
CA THR A 113 6.58 1.07 -5.70
C THR A 113 7.60 1.52 -4.66
N LEU A 114 7.19 2.35 -3.69
CA LEU A 114 8.05 2.79 -2.58
C LEU A 114 8.52 1.63 -1.69
N HIS A 115 7.69 0.60 -1.51
CA HIS A 115 8.05 -0.61 -0.76
C HIS A 115 8.76 -1.68 -1.62
N SER A 116 8.99 -1.42 -2.91
CA SER A 116 9.66 -2.36 -3.82
C SER A 116 11.14 -2.02 -4.04
N ASN A 117 11.83 -2.92 -4.75
CA ASN A 117 13.18 -2.65 -5.28
C ASN A 117 13.19 -1.63 -6.44
N ALA A 118 12.03 -1.18 -6.92
CA ALA A 118 11.90 -0.12 -7.93
C ALA A 118 11.72 1.29 -7.32
N ALA A 119 11.82 1.43 -5.99
CA ALA A 119 11.70 2.73 -5.34
C ALA A 119 12.77 3.73 -5.84
N PRO A 120 12.44 5.02 -6.04
CA PRO A 120 13.42 6.01 -6.47
C PRO A 120 14.56 6.18 -5.44
N SER A 121 15.80 6.01 -5.89
CA SER A 121 16.98 5.97 -5.01
C SER A 121 17.38 7.31 -4.38
N HIS A 122 16.81 8.42 -4.86
CA HIS A 122 17.13 9.77 -4.39
C HIS A 122 16.23 10.23 -3.23
N LEU A 123 15.18 9.49 -2.90
CA LEU A 123 14.25 9.86 -1.82
C LEU A 123 14.83 9.48 -0.46
N SER A 124 14.77 10.41 0.49
CA SER A 124 15.07 10.12 1.89
C SER A 124 13.92 9.33 2.54
N SER A 125 14.17 8.70 3.69
CA SER A 125 13.11 8.04 4.47
C SER A 125 11.97 8.99 4.83
N THR A 126 12.30 10.24 5.13
CA THR A 126 11.32 11.29 5.45
C THR A 126 10.47 11.66 4.24
N ASP A 127 11.05 11.75 3.05
CA ASP A 127 10.28 12.02 1.82
C ASP A 127 9.28 10.89 1.54
N VAL A 128 9.74 9.65 1.72
CA VAL A 128 8.93 8.45 1.53
C VAL A 128 7.75 8.43 2.51
N ASP A 129 7.96 8.79 3.78
CA ASP A 129 6.90 8.90 4.78
C ASP A 129 5.91 10.05 4.50
N ASN A 130 6.41 11.20 4.05
CA ASN A 130 5.55 12.32 3.67
C ASN A 130 4.63 11.97 2.50
N ILE A 131 5.14 11.24 1.52
CA ILE A 131 4.35 10.77 0.38
C ILE A 131 3.24 9.81 0.85
N ALA A 132 3.54 8.90 1.78
CA ALA A 132 2.51 8.02 2.32
C ALA A 132 1.46 8.79 3.13
N LEU A 133 1.86 9.79 3.91
CA LEU A 133 0.90 10.65 4.62
C LEU A 133 -0.03 11.39 3.65
N GLN A 134 0.48 11.85 2.50
CA GLN A 134 -0.36 12.45 1.45
C GLN A 134 -1.37 11.46 0.89
N VAL A 135 -0.97 10.21 0.65
CA VAL A 135 -1.87 9.13 0.21
C VAL A 135 -2.99 8.91 1.25
N LEU A 136 -2.65 8.83 2.54
CA LEU A 136 -3.64 8.64 3.59
C LEU A 136 -4.60 9.83 3.69
N THR A 137 -4.08 11.05 3.58
CA THR A 137 -4.87 12.28 3.58
C THR A 137 -5.86 12.27 2.42
N LEU A 138 -5.39 11.96 1.21
CA LEU A 138 -6.20 11.85 0.00
C LEU A 138 -7.40 10.90 0.17
N LEU A 139 -7.14 9.69 0.67
CA LEU A 139 -8.21 8.69 0.84
C LEU A 139 -9.20 9.12 1.93
N LYS A 140 -8.71 9.65 3.06
CA LYS A 140 -9.58 10.16 4.13
C LYS A 140 -10.45 11.32 3.65
N SER A 141 -9.94 12.19 2.78
CA SER A 141 -10.72 13.28 2.16
C SER A 141 -11.83 12.81 1.21
N CYS A 142 -11.81 11.56 0.74
CA CYS A 142 -12.90 11.00 -0.07
C CYS A 142 -14.05 10.44 0.78
N SER A 143 -13.89 10.38 2.11
CA SER A 143 -14.89 9.81 3.02
C SER A 143 -16.11 10.74 3.17
N VAL A 144 -17.28 10.13 3.16
CA VAL A 144 -18.58 10.80 3.37
C VAL A 144 -19.32 10.27 4.60
N ARG A 145 -18.88 9.15 5.17
CA ARG A 145 -19.46 8.54 6.38
C ARG A 145 -18.47 7.64 7.10
N ASP A 146 -18.69 7.44 8.40
CA ASP A 146 -17.90 6.51 9.19
C ASP A 146 -17.92 5.09 8.59
N ASN A 147 -16.75 4.44 8.60
CA ASN A 147 -16.54 3.08 8.09
C ASN A 147 -16.89 2.87 6.61
N ASP A 148 -16.89 3.93 5.80
CA ASP A 148 -16.99 3.79 4.36
C ASP A 148 -15.72 3.24 3.71
N LEU A 149 -15.81 3.06 2.39
CA LEU A 149 -14.76 2.46 1.58
C LEU A 149 -13.45 3.24 1.63
N PRO A 150 -13.45 4.58 1.48
CA PRO A 150 -12.24 5.38 1.66
C PRO A 150 -11.58 5.21 3.03
N ILE A 151 -12.36 5.23 4.12
CA ILE A 151 -11.80 5.03 5.47
C ILE A 151 -11.20 3.64 5.61
N ARG A 152 -11.94 2.58 5.25
CA ARG A 152 -11.42 1.19 5.32
C ARG A 152 -10.15 1.01 4.49
N GLY A 153 -10.13 1.55 3.26
CA GLY A 153 -8.95 1.52 2.40
C GLY A 153 -7.76 2.25 3.03
N SER A 154 -8.00 3.42 3.62
CA SER A 154 -6.96 4.19 4.31
C SER A 154 -6.36 3.42 5.51
N VAL A 155 -7.19 2.68 6.26
CA VAL A 155 -6.74 1.87 7.41
C VAL A 155 -5.79 0.75 6.96
N ILE A 156 -6.09 0.04 5.86
CA ILE A 156 -5.17 -0.96 5.32
C ILE A 156 -3.84 -0.33 4.95
N LEU A 157 -3.87 0.76 4.17
CA LEU A 157 -2.66 1.40 3.68
C LEU A 157 -1.82 1.97 4.82
N GLU A 158 -2.47 2.58 5.82
CA GLU A 158 -1.84 3.11 7.03
C GLU A 158 -1.18 2.01 7.84
N THR A 159 -1.89 0.90 8.06
CA THR A 159 -1.40 -0.25 8.81
C THR A 159 -0.23 -0.92 8.08
N PHE A 160 -0.36 -1.16 6.78
CA PHE A 160 0.74 -1.69 5.98
C PHE A 160 1.96 -0.76 6.06
N TRP A 161 1.75 0.54 5.90
CA TRP A 161 2.84 1.49 5.92
C TRP A 161 3.56 1.57 7.26
N SER A 162 2.84 1.50 8.38
CA SER A 162 3.44 1.57 9.72
C SER A 162 4.38 0.39 10.00
N VAL A 163 4.04 -0.81 9.52
CA VAL A 163 4.81 -2.04 9.78
C VAL A 163 5.75 -2.44 8.64
N ARG A 164 5.77 -1.66 7.53
CA ARG A 164 6.54 -1.97 6.32
C ARG A 164 8.02 -2.28 6.55
N HIS A 165 8.62 -1.71 7.60
CA HIS A 165 10.03 -1.90 7.93
C HIS A 165 10.33 -3.32 8.44
N MET A 166 9.32 -4.06 8.89
CA MET A 166 9.40 -5.46 9.29
C MET A 166 9.19 -6.42 8.10
N LEU A 167 8.73 -5.90 6.96
CA LEU A 167 8.35 -6.68 5.79
C LEU A 167 9.49 -6.67 4.75
N PRO A 168 9.74 -7.80 4.06
CA PRO A 168 10.69 -7.82 2.96
C PRO A 168 10.19 -6.95 1.81
N LYS A 169 11.11 -6.20 1.19
CA LYS A 169 10.80 -5.44 -0.02
C LYS A 169 10.31 -6.36 -1.12
N TRP A 170 9.40 -5.83 -1.93
CA TRP A 170 8.85 -6.58 -3.04
C TRP A 170 9.81 -6.61 -4.22
N ASP A 171 9.98 -7.80 -4.78
CA ASP A 171 10.48 -7.98 -6.13
C ASP A 171 9.40 -7.61 -7.15
N ILE A 172 9.80 -7.60 -8.42
CA ILE A 172 8.96 -7.31 -9.57
C ILE A 172 7.58 -8.00 -9.42
N PRO A 173 6.45 -7.25 -9.34
CA PRO A 173 5.09 -7.76 -9.16
C PRO A 173 4.76 -8.93 -10.06
N ILE A 174 4.30 -10.07 -9.54
CA ILE A 174 3.70 -11.12 -10.38
C ILE A 174 2.34 -10.59 -10.84
N GLY A 175 2.11 -10.50 -12.15
CA GLY A 175 1.04 -9.73 -12.79
C GLY A 175 -0.29 -9.62 -12.03
N ALA A 176 -0.84 -8.41 -11.99
CA ALA A 176 -2.13 -8.07 -11.42
C ALA A 176 -3.26 -8.81 -12.13
N TRP A 177 -4.32 -9.14 -11.37
CA TRP A 177 -5.47 -9.96 -11.80
C TRP A 177 -6.11 -9.49 -13.12
N PRO A 178 -5.80 -10.14 -14.26
CA PRO A 178 -6.21 -9.67 -15.58
C PRO A 178 -7.74 -9.69 -15.76
N ASP A 179 -8.43 -10.55 -15.01
CA ASP A 179 -9.88 -10.67 -14.95
C ASP A 179 -10.59 -9.45 -14.34
N ARG A 180 -9.88 -8.60 -13.59
CA ARG A 180 -10.43 -7.41 -12.92
C ARG A 180 -10.02 -6.12 -13.62
N ILE A 181 -10.29 -6.02 -14.92
CA ILE A 181 -9.94 -4.86 -15.74
C ILE A 181 -10.40 -3.54 -15.08
N GLY A 182 -9.45 -2.62 -14.88
CA GLY A 182 -9.68 -1.31 -14.26
C GLY A 182 -9.70 -1.29 -12.72
N ALA A 183 -9.45 -2.40 -12.05
CA ALA A 183 -9.12 -2.41 -10.62
C ALA A 183 -8.03 -3.44 -10.28
N ALA A 184 -7.53 -4.17 -11.28
CA ALA A 184 -6.56 -5.26 -11.15
C ALA A 184 -5.39 -4.86 -10.24
N THR A 185 -4.82 -3.68 -10.46
CA THR A 185 -3.65 -3.21 -9.73
C THR A 185 -3.98 -2.86 -8.28
N SER A 186 -5.07 -2.13 -8.01
CA SER A 186 -5.54 -1.88 -6.64
C SER A 186 -5.79 -3.17 -5.87
N TYR A 187 -6.52 -4.12 -6.45
CA TYR A 187 -6.81 -5.40 -5.78
C TYR A 187 -5.53 -6.18 -5.51
N TRP A 188 -4.64 -6.27 -6.50
CA TRP A 188 -3.37 -6.93 -6.34
C TRP A 188 -2.55 -6.30 -5.20
N CYS A 189 -2.42 -4.98 -5.15
CA CYS A 189 -1.70 -4.28 -4.07
C CYS A 189 -2.36 -4.52 -2.71
N LEU A 190 -3.68 -4.35 -2.60
CA LEU A 190 -4.42 -4.50 -1.35
C LEU A 190 -4.33 -5.94 -0.82
N THR A 191 -4.47 -6.94 -1.68
CA THR A 191 -4.28 -8.35 -1.32
C THR A 191 -2.85 -8.59 -0.85
N ARG A 192 -1.84 -8.07 -1.55
CA ARG A 192 -0.44 -8.18 -1.13
C ARG A 192 -0.17 -7.53 0.23
N PHE A 193 -0.74 -6.35 0.47
CA PHE A 193 -0.66 -5.68 1.77
C PHE A 193 -1.31 -6.53 2.87
N LYS A 194 -2.51 -7.05 2.62
CA LYS A 194 -3.23 -7.94 3.55
C LYS A 194 -2.46 -9.21 3.85
N ASP A 195 -1.93 -9.89 2.83
CA ASP A 195 -1.15 -11.12 2.99
C ASP A 195 0.13 -10.88 3.80
N ALA A 196 0.84 -9.78 3.52
CA ALA A 196 2.04 -9.41 4.25
C ALA A 196 1.75 -9.09 5.73
N LEU A 197 0.64 -8.40 6.00
CA LEU A 197 0.18 -8.12 7.36
C LEU A 197 -0.21 -9.40 8.11
N GLN A 198 -0.88 -10.35 7.45
CA GLN A 198 -1.23 -11.64 8.04
C GLN A 198 0.01 -12.48 8.38
N GLU A 199 1.04 -12.45 7.52
CA GLU A 199 2.28 -13.16 7.79
C GLU A 199 3.07 -12.54 8.95
N ALA A 200 3.14 -11.20 9.01
CA ALA A 200 3.74 -10.50 10.15
C ALA A 200 3.03 -10.85 11.46
N LYS A 201 1.69 -10.88 11.46
CA LYS A 201 0.89 -11.29 12.62
C LYS A 201 1.23 -12.71 13.09
N LYS A 202 1.26 -13.68 12.17
CA LYS A 202 1.63 -15.07 12.51
C LYS A 202 3.03 -15.17 13.09
N SER A 203 3.98 -14.40 12.56
CA SER A 203 5.36 -14.36 13.05
C SER A 203 5.43 -13.83 14.48
N THR A 204 4.71 -12.76 14.79
CA THR A 204 4.65 -12.21 16.15
C THR A 204 3.92 -13.14 17.12
N ASP A 205 2.75 -13.67 16.72
CA ASP A 205 2.00 -14.65 17.53
C ASP A 205 2.83 -15.93 17.77
N GLY A 206 3.64 -16.34 16.79
CA GLY A 206 4.54 -17.49 16.88
C GLY A 206 5.74 -17.22 17.79
N ALA A 207 6.34 -16.03 17.69
CA ALA A 207 7.42 -15.58 18.59
C ALA A 207 6.93 -15.47 20.04
N GLN A 208 5.76 -14.87 20.26
CA GLN A 208 5.13 -14.74 21.57
C GLN A 208 4.80 -16.12 22.18
N ARG A 209 4.21 -17.03 21.39
CA ARG A 209 3.97 -18.42 21.83
C ARG A 209 5.27 -19.17 22.13
N GLY A 210 6.33 -18.93 21.36
CA GLY A 210 7.66 -19.49 21.62
C GLY A 210 8.27 -19.00 22.94
N ILE A 211 8.12 -17.70 23.25
CA ILE A 211 8.56 -17.10 24.51
C ILE A 211 7.76 -17.65 25.70
N GLU A 212 6.44 -17.75 25.58
CA GLU A 212 5.56 -18.33 26.62
C GLU A 212 5.90 -19.79 26.89
N ALA A 213 6.16 -20.59 25.84
CA ALA A 213 6.59 -21.98 25.96
C ALA A 213 8.00 -22.11 26.59
N PHE A 214 8.91 -21.17 26.34
CA PHE A 214 10.23 -21.14 26.99
C PHE A 214 10.13 -20.75 28.47
N GLN A 215 9.26 -19.78 28.81
CA GLN A 215 9.04 -19.34 30.18
C GLN A 215 8.31 -20.37 31.04
N THR A 216 7.38 -21.14 30.46
CA THR A 216 6.77 -22.28 31.17
C THR A 216 7.71 -23.47 31.36
N ASN A 217 8.81 -23.54 30.59
CA ASN A 217 9.82 -24.59 30.71
C ASN A 217 11.05 -24.19 31.56
N LEU A 218 11.07 -22.98 32.15
CA LEU A 218 12.04 -22.65 33.19
C LEU A 218 11.57 -23.26 34.52
N PRO A 219 12.35 -24.14 35.18
CA PRO A 219 11.94 -24.71 36.45
C PRO A 219 11.91 -23.60 37.52
N VAL A 220 10.72 -23.35 38.08
CA VAL A 220 10.56 -22.63 39.34
C VAL A 220 11.19 -23.49 40.44
N ASN A 221 12.49 -23.29 40.70
CA ASN A 221 13.12 -23.87 41.88
C ASN A 221 12.73 -23.05 43.10
N ASN A 222 11.67 -23.51 43.76
CA ASN A 222 11.43 -23.25 45.18
C ASN A 222 12.55 -23.87 46.01
N THR A 223 13.39 -23.06 46.64
CA THR A 223 14.09 -23.47 47.87
C THR A 223 14.33 -22.25 48.76
N ASN A 224 13.70 -22.28 49.93
CA ASN A 224 13.94 -21.37 51.05
C ASN A 224 15.28 -21.67 51.75
N ASN A 225 15.81 -20.61 52.38
CA ASN A 225 16.58 -20.55 53.64
C ASN A 225 18.09 -20.19 53.65
N THR A 226 18.32 -19.04 54.31
CA THR A 226 19.38 -18.65 55.28
C THR A 226 20.83 -18.34 54.85
N SER A 227 21.15 -17.05 55.00
CA SER A 227 22.31 -16.45 55.71
C SER A 227 23.74 -16.95 55.44
N ASN A 228 24.59 -16.11 54.83
CA ASN A 228 25.79 -15.54 55.47
C ASN A 228 26.60 -14.61 54.53
N ASN A 229 27.08 -13.50 55.11
CA ASN A 229 28.09 -12.57 54.61
C ASN A 229 29.35 -13.26 54.05
N VAL A 230 29.97 -12.73 52.96
CA VAL A 230 31.33 -12.14 52.93
C VAL A 230 31.50 -11.26 51.67
N ASN A 231 32.10 -10.07 51.85
CA ASN A 231 32.57 -9.10 50.85
C ASN A 231 33.61 -9.67 49.85
N ALA A 232 33.64 -9.12 48.62
CA ALA A 232 34.85 -8.48 48.04
C ALA A 232 34.55 -7.85 46.66
N ASP A 233 34.95 -6.58 46.53
CA ASP A 233 34.98 -5.73 45.35
C ASP A 233 35.68 -6.33 44.12
N THR A 234 35.22 -5.96 42.92
CA THR A 234 36.04 -5.16 41.98
C THR A 234 35.19 -4.56 40.86
N ASP A 235 35.20 -3.23 40.82
CA ASP A 235 34.65 -2.34 39.78
C ASP A 235 35.15 -2.65 38.37
N VAL A 236 34.27 -2.55 37.36
CA VAL A 236 34.55 -1.81 36.11
C VAL A 236 33.24 -1.23 35.54
N ASN A 237 33.20 0.11 35.45
CA ASN A 237 32.23 0.94 34.75
C ASN A 237 31.91 0.47 33.31
N THR A 238 30.65 0.51 32.90
CA THR A 238 30.27 1.00 31.56
C THR A 238 28.77 1.29 31.47
N GLY A 239 28.45 2.52 31.08
CA GLY A 239 27.33 2.83 30.18
C GLY A 239 25.91 2.65 30.72
N GLN A 240 25.21 3.76 30.88
CA GLN A 240 23.76 3.79 30.73
C GLN A 240 23.38 3.27 29.33
N ASP A 241 23.14 1.97 29.21
CA ASP A 241 22.30 1.46 28.14
C ASP A 241 20.85 1.61 28.59
N GLN A 242 20.24 2.71 28.16
CA GLN A 242 18.79 2.80 28.01
C GLN A 242 18.37 1.61 27.16
N LYS A 243 17.97 0.54 27.84
CA LYS A 243 17.28 -0.60 27.24
C LYS A 243 15.99 -0.03 26.67
N LEU A 244 16.00 0.25 25.37
CA LEU A 244 14.83 0.66 24.63
C LEU A 244 13.74 -0.37 24.93
N ASP A 245 12.61 0.11 25.45
CA ASP A 245 11.50 -0.69 25.93
C ASP A 245 11.00 -1.59 24.80
N SER A 246 11.37 -2.87 24.84
CA SER A 246 11.02 -3.89 23.84
C SER A 246 9.62 -4.48 24.10
N SER A 247 8.70 -3.71 24.67
CA SER A 247 7.45 -4.23 25.27
C SER A 247 6.16 -3.87 24.53
N LEU A 248 6.22 -3.06 23.47
CA LEU A 248 5.05 -2.76 22.64
C LEU A 248 5.16 -3.49 21.31
N ASP A 249 4.40 -4.57 21.16
CA ASP A 249 4.17 -5.20 19.87
C ASP A 249 3.51 -4.17 18.94
N PRO A 250 4.16 -3.75 17.83
CA PRO A 250 3.61 -2.76 16.90
C PRO A 250 2.30 -3.23 16.25
N LEU A 251 1.95 -4.51 16.36
CA LEU A 251 0.73 -5.10 15.82
C LEU A 251 -0.45 -5.13 16.82
N GLN A 252 -0.21 -4.84 18.10
CA GLN A 252 -1.21 -4.97 19.17
C GLN A 252 -2.35 -3.94 19.07
N GLY A 253 -2.10 -2.77 18.46
CA GLY A 253 -3.08 -1.70 18.27
C GLY A 253 -3.88 -1.78 16.96
N ILE A 254 -3.65 -2.80 16.13
CA ILE A 254 -4.27 -2.89 14.80
C ILE A 254 -5.69 -3.48 14.92
N ASP A 255 -6.67 -2.76 14.38
CA ASP A 255 -8.02 -3.30 14.18
C ASP A 255 -8.04 -4.26 12.98
N TRP A 256 -7.78 -5.54 13.27
CA TRP A 256 -7.74 -6.60 12.27
C TRP A 256 -9.09 -6.87 11.60
N SER A 257 -10.21 -6.48 12.21
CA SER A 257 -11.53 -6.68 11.59
C SER A 257 -11.67 -5.84 10.32
N MET A 258 -11.18 -4.59 10.33
CA MET A 258 -11.20 -3.70 9.17
C MET A 258 -10.33 -4.17 8.00
N ILE A 259 -9.33 -5.02 8.28
CA ILE A 259 -8.33 -5.51 7.31
C ILE A 259 -8.71 -6.90 6.78
N ILE A 260 -9.23 -7.76 7.66
CA ILE A 260 -9.47 -9.18 7.37
C ILE A 260 -10.87 -9.40 6.82
N ASP A 261 -11.89 -8.66 7.28
CA ASP A 261 -13.23 -8.77 6.72
C ASP A 261 -13.20 -8.37 5.25
N ASP A 262 -13.85 -9.17 4.41
CA ASP A 262 -13.84 -8.94 2.98
C ASP A 262 -14.28 -7.50 2.71
N PHE A 263 -13.40 -6.83 1.99
CA PHE A 263 -13.76 -5.61 1.28
C PHE A 263 -14.97 -6.02 0.44
N GLY A 264 -16.12 -5.36 0.61
CA GLY A 264 -17.34 -5.57 -0.18
C GLY A 264 -17.18 -5.30 -1.70
N TRP A 265 -15.94 -5.27 -2.15
CA TRP A 265 -15.40 -5.29 -3.49
C TRP A 265 -15.43 -6.70 -4.09
N ILE A 266 -15.35 -7.76 -3.28
CA ILE A 266 -15.56 -9.14 -3.73
C ILE A 266 -17.07 -9.35 -3.86
N GLY A 267 -17.58 -9.19 -5.07
CA GLY A 267 -18.95 -9.53 -5.42
C GLY A 267 -19.22 -11.02 -5.21
N GLU A 268 -19.68 -11.37 -4.02
CA GLU A 268 -20.65 -12.45 -3.82
C GLU A 268 -22.00 -11.88 -3.37
N GLY A 269 -22.38 -10.74 -3.96
CA GLY A 269 -23.70 -10.13 -3.79
C GLY A 269 -23.75 -8.68 -4.26
N PRO A 270 -24.88 -8.18 -4.79
CA PRO A 270 -25.05 -6.77 -5.14
C PRO A 270 -25.21 -5.95 -3.86
N VAL A 271 -24.10 -5.56 -3.22
CA VAL A 271 -24.12 -4.71 -2.01
C VAL A 271 -24.35 -3.22 -2.36
N PHE A 272 -24.43 -2.87 -3.65
CA PHE A 272 -24.62 -1.50 -4.13
C PHE A 272 -26.04 -1.14 -4.60
N LEU A 273 -27.00 -2.04 -4.48
CA LEU A 273 -28.41 -1.66 -4.52
C LEU A 273 -28.90 -1.64 -3.08
N GLY A 274 -29.28 -0.47 -2.58
CA GLY A 274 -29.96 -0.33 -1.30
C GLY A 274 -31.20 -1.23 -1.21
N PRO A 275 -31.82 -1.37 -0.03
CA PRO A 275 -33.00 -2.21 0.11
C PRO A 275 -34.06 -1.78 -0.92
N ALA A 276 -34.56 -2.78 -1.67
CA ALA A 276 -35.70 -2.62 -2.56
C ALA A 276 -36.96 -2.23 -1.79
#